data_AF-E1EYS6-F1
#
_entry.id   AF-E1EYS6-F1
#
_cell.length_a   1.000
_cell.length_b   1.000
_cell.length_c   1.000
_cell.angle_alpha   90.00
_cell.angle_beta   90.00
_cell.angle_gamma   90.00
#
_symmetry.space_group_name_H-M   'P 1'
#
loop_
_entity.id
_entity.type
_entity.pdbx_description
1 polymer ?
#
loop_
_entity_poly.entity_id
_entity_poly.type
_entity_poly.pdbx_seq_one_letter_code
_entity_poly.pdbx_strand_id
1 'polypeptide(L)'
;MNYLSSKYRDKATPKEIEELRYRFSLLDADKSGSITFDELVAAFSTSSFRFPIAAAKSLIRCVSSKPSITFEGFVYVDRFVLHCNQVFQQFDRDNSGALSASELPNALNQIGFSVTPQTAIALIGAFDSGNRGALEYPQFLAAASLCCLNYSILQKFDPSQTGRVTLGYNELCILSLWFV
;
A
#
# COMPACT_ATOMS: atom_id res chain seq x y z
N MET A 1 -0.64 -15.32 -6.57
CA MET A 1 0.51 -14.52 -6.09
C MET A 1 0.14 -13.06 -6.33
N ASN A 2 0.29 -12.18 -5.32
CA ASN A 2 -0.02 -10.75 -5.44
C ASN A 2 1.27 -9.92 -5.52
N TYR A 3 1.16 -8.63 -5.82
CA TYR A 3 2.32 -7.75 -6.01
C TYR A 3 3.29 -7.81 -4.82
N LEU A 4 2.75 -7.69 -3.60
CA LEU A 4 3.52 -7.65 -2.37
C LEU A 4 4.31 -8.94 -2.14
N SER A 5 3.67 -10.10 -2.29
CA SER A 5 4.30 -11.42 -2.17
C SER A 5 5.27 -11.75 -3.31
N SER A 6 5.19 -11.04 -4.44
CA SER A 6 6.16 -11.14 -5.54
C SER A 6 7.38 -10.26 -5.29
N LYS A 7 7.17 -9.03 -4.79
CA LYS A 7 8.22 -8.03 -4.63
C LYS A 7 9.00 -8.16 -3.32
N TYR A 8 8.32 -8.54 -2.25
CA TYR A 8 8.89 -8.60 -0.90
C TYR A 8 9.05 -10.04 -0.40
N ARG A 9 9.18 -11.00 -1.33
CA ARG A 9 9.35 -12.43 -1.03
C ARG A 9 10.70 -12.78 -0.42
N ASP A 10 11.70 -11.94 -0.63
CA ASP A 10 13.09 -12.26 -0.27
C ASP A 10 13.19 -12.71 1.19
N LYS A 11 13.98 -13.78 1.38
CA LYS A 11 14.14 -14.43 2.68
C LYS A 11 14.79 -13.43 3.63
N ALA A 12 14.00 -12.96 4.61
CA ALA A 12 14.53 -12.18 5.72
C ALA A 12 15.60 -12.99 6.45
N THR A 13 16.58 -12.29 7.01
CA THR A 13 17.53 -12.91 7.93
C THR A 13 16.79 -13.41 9.18
N PRO A 14 17.33 -14.40 9.92
CA PRO A 14 16.70 -14.85 11.16
C PRO A 14 16.43 -13.71 12.16
N LYS A 15 17.35 -12.74 12.23
CA LYS A 15 17.22 -11.54 13.07
C LYS A 15 16.07 -10.64 12.62
N GLU A 16 15.95 -10.37 11.32
CA GLU A 16 14.83 -9.59 10.79
C GLU A 16 13.49 -10.29 11.03
N ILE A 17 13.42 -11.63 10.90
CA ILE A 17 12.21 -12.40 11.21
C ILE A 17 11.84 -12.23 12.69
N GLU A 18 12.81 -12.26 13.59
CA GLU A 18 12.57 -12.05 15.02
C GLU A 18 12.02 -10.65 15.31
N GLU A 19 12.60 -9.61 14.72
CA GLU A 19 12.11 -8.23 14.81
C GLU A 19 10.70 -8.07 14.22
N LEU A 20 10.41 -8.72 13.10
CA LEU A 20 9.08 -8.78 12.48
C LEU A 20 8.08 -9.49 13.39
N ARG A 21 8.46 -10.62 14.02
CA ARG A 21 7.59 -11.34 14.96
C ARG A 21 7.30 -10.53 16.20
N TYR A 22 8.30 -9.85 16.73
CA TYR A 22 8.13 -8.95 17.86
C TYR A 22 7.12 -7.85 17.51
N ARG A 23 7.29 -7.16 16.37
CA ARG A 23 6.32 -6.14 15.94
C ARG A 23 4.94 -6.71 15.70
N PHE A 24 4.82 -7.86 15.02
CA PHE A 24 3.52 -8.53 14.85
C PHE A 24 2.83 -8.76 16.19
N SER A 25 3.56 -9.20 17.22
CA SER A 25 2.99 -9.41 18.55
C SER A 25 2.56 -8.14 19.29
N LEU A 26 3.13 -6.98 18.92
CA LEU A 26 2.67 -5.68 19.42
C LEU A 26 1.40 -5.21 18.72
N LEU A 27 1.21 -5.64 17.47
CA LEU A 27 0.05 -5.32 16.64
C LEU A 27 -1.17 -6.18 16.98
N ASP A 28 -0.94 -7.47 17.15
CA ASP A 28 -1.94 -8.49 17.51
C ASP A 28 -2.29 -8.40 19.01
N ALA A 29 -3.07 -7.37 19.36
CA ALA A 29 -3.33 -6.98 20.74
C ALA A 29 -4.17 -8.03 21.48
N ASP A 30 -5.08 -8.69 20.77
CA ASP A 30 -5.92 -9.77 21.32
C ASP A 30 -5.25 -11.15 21.24
N LYS A 31 -4.07 -11.24 20.60
CA LYS A 31 -3.30 -12.47 20.38
C LYS A 31 -4.07 -13.53 19.60
N SER A 32 -4.96 -13.12 18.69
CA SER A 32 -5.71 -14.00 17.81
C SER A 32 -4.82 -14.69 16.76
N GLY A 33 -3.59 -14.22 16.56
CA GLY A 33 -2.68 -14.69 15.52
C GLY A 33 -2.97 -14.05 14.15
N SER A 34 -3.82 -13.02 14.11
CA SER A 34 -4.11 -12.24 12.91
C SER A 34 -4.35 -10.78 13.25
N ILE A 35 -3.82 -9.86 12.45
CA ILE A 35 -4.02 -8.43 12.67
C ILE A 35 -5.27 -7.99 11.90
N THR A 36 -6.24 -7.44 12.60
CA THR A 36 -7.47 -6.86 12.05
C THR A 36 -7.23 -5.45 11.48
N PHE A 37 -8.24 -4.89 10.81
CA PHE A 37 -8.21 -3.50 10.34
C PHE A 37 -7.93 -2.52 11.50
N ASP A 38 -8.63 -2.67 12.62
CA ASP A 38 -8.51 -1.75 13.75
C ASP A 38 -7.13 -1.85 14.41
N GLU A 39 -6.59 -3.07 14.56
CA GLU A 39 -5.24 -3.29 15.07
C GLU A 39 -4.16 -2.72 14.15
N LEU A 40 -4.32 -2.90 12.82
CA LEU A 40 -3.40 -2.33 11.85
C LEU A 40 -3.37 -0.79 11.95
N VAL A 41 -4.54 -0.15 11.96
CA VAL A 41 -4.65 1.30 12.07
C VAL A 41 -4.11 1.79 13.40
N ALA A 42 -4.45 1.13 14.51
CA ALA A 42 -4.01 1.52 15.84
C ALA A 42 -2.49 1.46 15.96
N ALA A 43 -1.87 0.39 15.46
CA ALA A 43 -0.45 0.15 15.67
C ALA A 43 0.47 0.92 14.75
N PHE A 44 0.04 1.24 13.52
CA PHE A 44 0.80 2.12 12.64
C PHE A 44 0.50 3.61 12.89
N SER A 45 -0.43 3.94 13.78
CA SER A 45 -0.67 5.31 14.21
C SER A 45 0.24 5.70 15.38
N THR A 46 0.66 6.97 15.40
CA THR A 46 1.35 7.61 16.51
C THR A 46 0.54 8.81 17.01
N SER A 47 1.06 9.53 18.01
CA SER A 47 0.42 10.78 18.48
C SER A 47 0.33 11.86 17.40
N SER A 48 1.28 11.89 16.47
CA SER A 48 1.38 12.88 15.40
C SER A 48 0.99 12.36 14.01
N PHE A 49 0.77 11.06 13.87
CA PHE A 49 0.45 10.43 12.58
C PHE A 49 -0.72 9.46 12.74
N ARG A 50 -1.77 9.64 11.94
CA ARG A 50 -2.87 8.68 11.86
C ARG A 50 -2.71 7.85 10.60
N PHE A 51 -2.67 6.53 10.76
CA PHE A 51 -2.56 5.64 9.62
C PHE A 51 -3.79 5.79 8.72
N PRO A 52 -3.61 6.00 7.40
CA PRO A 52 -4.73 6.24 6.51
C PRO A 52 -5.66 5.02 6.41
N ILE A 53 -6.96 5.24 6.62
CA ILE A 53 -7.99 4.19 6.50
C ILE A 53 -7.97 3.56 5.10
N ALA A 54 -7.82 4.38 4.07
CA ALA A 54 -7.72 3.91 2.68
C ALA A 54 -6.51 2.99 2.47
N ALA A 55 -5.36 3.33 3.07
CA ALA A 55 -4.17 2.48 3.01
C ALA A 55 -4.42 1.13 3.68
N ALA A 56 -4.97 1.13 4.90
CA ALA A 56 -5.25 -0.09 5.64
C ALA A 56 -6.17 -1.05 4.85
N LYS A 57 -7.27 -0.54 4.30
CA LYS A 57 -8.19 -1.33 3.47
C LYS A 57 -7.49 -1.93 2.25
N SER A 58 -6.76 -1.12 1.50
CA SER A 58 -6.05 -1.58 0.29
C SER A 58 -4.98 -2.63 0.63
N LEU A 59 -4.19 -2.42 1.68
CA LEU A 59 -3.11 -3.33 2.07
C LEU A 59 -3.62 -4.68 2.58
N ILE A 60 -4.66 -4.69 3.42
CA ILE A 60 -5.31 -5.91 3.87
C ILE A 60 -5.82 -6.70 2.66
N ARG A 61 -6.51 -6.03 1.73
CA ARG A 61 -7.05 -6.69 0.53
C ARG A 61 -5.97 -7.23 -0.40
N CYS A 62 -4.80 -6.58 -0.46
CA CYS A 62 -3.67 -7.07 -1.24
C CYS A 62 -3.23 -8.46 -0.75
N VAL A 63 -3.15 -8.68 0.57
CA VAL A 63 -2.57 -9.90 1.15
C VAL A 63 -3.59 -10.92 1.63
N SER A 64 -4.86 -10.56 1.76
CA SER A 64 -5.90 -11.40 2.34
C SER A 64 -7.25 -11.27 1.64
N SER A 65 -8.02 -12.36 1.67
CA SER A 65 -9.45 -12.35 1.34
C SER A 65 -10.34 -12.15 2.56
N LYS A 66 -9.77 -12.20 3.76
CA LYS A 66 -10.45 -11.96 5.03
C LYS A 66 -10.12 -10.52 5.50
N PRO A 67 -10.92 -9.92 6.40
CA PRO A 67 -10.64 -8.61 6.99
C PRO A 67 -9.53 -8.65 8.04
N SER A 68 -8.55 -9.55 7.89
CA SER A 68 -7.39 -9.68 8.76
C SER A 68 -6.18 -10.21 7.99
N ILE A 69 -4.98 -9.94 8.52
CA ILE A 69 -3.70 -10.35 7.94
C ILE A 69 -2.99 -11.33 8.86
N THR A 70 -2.47 -12.41 8.29
CA THR A 70 -1.59 -13.34 9.01
C THR A 70 -0.19 -12.76 9.16
N PHE A 71 0.68 -13.41 9.93
CA PHE A 71 2.08 -13.02 10.04
C PHE A 71 2.77 -12.90 8.66
N GLU A 72 2.53 -13.85 7.75
CA GLU A 72 3.11 -13.80 6.40
C GLU A 72 2.65 -12.55 5.63
N GLY A 73 1.35 -12.25 5.67
CA GLY A 73 0.79 -11.04 5.05
C GLY A 73 1.37 -9.77 5.66
N PHE A 74 1.51 -9.73 6.99
CA PHE A 74 2.11 -8.62 7.71
C PHE A 74 3.54 -8.32 7.26
N VAL A 75 4.38 -9.34 7.05
CA VAL A 75 5.76 -9.13 6.58
C VAL A 75 5.77 -8.34 5.27
N TYR A 76 4.87 -8.63 4.34
CA TYR A 76 4.82 -7.91 3.07
C TYR A 76 4.24 -6.50 3.21
N VAL A 77 3.19 -6.33 4.02
CA VAL A 77 2.59 -5.02 4.31
C VAL A 77 3.61 -4.10 4.96
N ASP A 78 4.31 -4.60 5.96
CA ASP A 78 5.29 -3.84 6.71
C ASP A 78 6.46 -3.37 5.84
N ARG A 79 7.04 -4.27 5.05
CA ARG A 79 8.09 -3.95 4.09
C ARG A 79 7.64 -2.89 3.09
N PHE A 80 6.39 -2.99 2.62
CA PHE A 80 5.83 -1.98 1.72
C PHE A 80 5.69 -0.62 2.39
N VAL A 81 5.16 -0.55 3.60
CA VAL A 81 5.02 0.72 4.35
C VAL A 81 6.39 1.35 4.60
N LEU A 82 7.39 0.56 5.00
CA LEU A 82 8.77 1.03 5.18
C LEU A 82 9.37 1.56 3.88
N HIS A 83 9.19 0.83 2.78
CA HIS A 83 9.68 1.26 1.46
C HIS A 83 9.00 2.56 0.99
N CYS A 84 7.70 2.70 1.19
CA CYS A 84 6.97 3.94 0.92
C CYS A 84 7.53 5.12 1.73
N ASN A 85 7.84 4.92 3.02
CA ASN A 85 8.46 5.97 3.85
C ASN A 85 9.84 6.40 3.29
N GLN A 86 10.70 5.43 2.95
CA GLN A 86 12.02 5.70 2.38
C GLN A 86 11.93 6.47 1.06
N VAL A 87 11.03 6.06 0.17
CA VAL A 87 10.80 6.75 -1.11
C VAL A 87 10.25 8.14 -0.86
N PHE A 88 9.29 8.31 0.04
CA PHE A 88 8.74 9.63 0.35
C PHE A 88 9.85 10.60 0.79
N GLN A 89 10.69 10.20 1.74
CA GLN A 89 11.81 11.01 2.23
C GLN A 89 12.86 11.30 1.15
N GLN A 90 13.05 10.40 0.20
CA GLN A 90 14.01 10.60 -0.90
C GLN A 90 13.52 11.65 -1.92
N PHE A 91 12.21 11.72 -2.15
CA PHE A 91 11.62 12.58 -3.17
C PHE A 91 11.10 13.91 -2.63
N ASP A 92 10.82 14.01 -1.32
CA ASP A 92 10.56 15.27 -0.60
C ASP A 92 11.86 16.05 -0.38
N ARG A 93 12.53 16.43 -1.47
CA ARG A 93 13.89 17.01 -1.44
C ARG A 93 13.93 18.40 -0.83
N ASP A 94 12.84 19.14 -0.93
CA ASP A 94 12.70 20.46 -0.32
C ASP A 94 12.26 20.38 1.15
N ASN A 95 12.04 19.18 1.69
CA ASN A 95 11.46 18.93 3.01
C ASN A 95 10.17 19.72 3.23
N SER A 96 9.37 19.90 2.17
CA SER A 96 8.06 20.52 2.27
C SER A 96 7.09 19.68 3.09
N GLY A 97 7.39 18.38 3.27
CA GLY A 97 6.53 17.42 3.92
C GLY A 97 5.44 16.88 3.00
N ALA A 98 5.51 17.13 1.69
CA ALA A 98 4.54 16.71 0.71
C ALA A 98 5.17 16.45 -0.67
N LEU A 99 4.59 15.54 -1.45
CA LEU A 99 5.00 15.28 -2.83
C LEU A 99 4.10 16.00 -3.82
N SER A 100 4.71 16.88 -4.62
CA SER A 100 4.02 17.63 -5.68
C SER A 100 3.65 16.77 -6.89
N ALA A 101 2.85 17.33 -7.81
CA ALA A 101 2.50 16.68 -9.07
C ALA A 101 3.71 16.32 -9.96
N SER A 102 4.85 17.00 -9.81
CA SER A 102 6.09 16.67 -10.52
C SER A 102 6.91 15.57 -9.85
N GLU A 103 6.74 15.34 -8.55
CA GLU A 103 7.52 14.36 -7.78
C GLU A 103 6.80 13.02 -7.66
N LEU A 104 5.47 13.07 -7.50
CA LEU A 104 4.64 11.89 -7.28
C LEU A 104 4.83 10.79 -8.35
N PRO A 105 4.89 11.08 -9.67
CA PRO A 105 5.15 10.05 -10.67
C PRO A 105 6.48 9.32 -10.42
N ASN A 106 7.54 10.05 -10.11
CA ASN A 106 8.86 9.48 -9.90
C ASN A 106 8.93 8.65 -8.61
N ALA A 107 8.29 9.12 -7.54
CA ALA A 107 8.16 8.37 -6.30
C ALA A 107 7.40 7.04 -6.51
N LEU A 108 6.26 7.06 -7.20
CA LEU A 108 5.50 5.84 -7.51
C LEU A 108 6.26 4.90 -8.45
N ASN A 109 7.00 5.44 -9.42
CA ASN A 109 7.89 4.66 -10.29
C ASN A 109 9.00 3.96 -9.49
N GLN A 110 9.59 4.64 -8.49
CA GLN A 110 10.60 4.05 -7.59
C GLN A 110 10.01 2.90 -6.77
N ILE A 111 8.76 3.05 -6.32
CA ILE A 111 8.02 1.96 -5.67
C ILE A 111 7.71 0.84 -6.67
N GLY A 112 7.73 1.09 -7.98
CA GLY A 112 7.51 0.07 -9.03
C GLY A 112 6.14 0.14 -9.68
N PHE A 113 5.47 1.29 -9.59
CA PHE A 113 4.22 1.57 -10.28
C PHE A 113 4.44 2.62 -11.37
N SER A 114 4.31 2.22 -12.63
CA SER A 114 4.45 3.13 -13.78
C SER A 114 3.27 4.10 -13.86
N VAL A 115 3.43 5.33 -13.38
CA VAL A 115 2.37 6.33 -13.31
C VAL A 115 2.68 7.51 -14.24
N THR A 116 1.71 7.88 -15.08
CA THR A 116 1.82 9.06 -15.96
C THR A 116 1.53 10.35 -15.19
N PRO A 117 1.98 11.52 -15.67
CA PRO A 117 1.66 12.80 -15.05
C PRO A 117 0.15 13.03 -14.88
N GLN A 118 -0.67 12.64 -15.87
CA GLN A 118 -2.13 12.77 -15.79
C GLN A 118 -2.71 11.92 -14.66
N THR A 119 -2.24 10.68 -14.51
CA THR A 119 -2.67 9.80 -13.42
C THR A 119 -2.21 10.33 -12.06
N ALA A 120 -1.02 10.93 -11.98
CA ALA A 120 -0.56 11.56 -10.74
C ALA A 120 -1.43 12.76 -10.34
N ILE A 121 -1.83 13.60 -11.29
CA ILE A 121 -2.78 14.70 -11.03
C ILE A 121 -4.12 14.16 -10.52
N ALA A 122 -4.62 13.07 -11.11
CA ALA A 122 -5.87 12.44 -10.66
C ALA A 122 -5.73 11.85 -9.24
N LEU A 123 -4.59 11.23 -8.92
CA LEU A 123 -4.30 10.75 -7.57
C LEU A 123 -4.23 11.90 -6.56
N ILE A 124 -3.57 13.01 -6.92
CA ILE A 124 -3.56 14.22 -6.06
C ILE A 124 -4.98 14.71 -5.82
N GLY A 125 -5.78 14.88 -6.87
CA GLY A 125 -7.16 15.34 -6.74
C GLY A 125 -8.05 14.41 -5.90
N ALA A 126 -7.74 13.11 -5.82
CA ALA A 126 -8.49 12.14 -5.04
C ALA A 126 -8.08 12.08 -3.55
N PHE A 127 -6.81 12.32 -3.24
CA PHE A 127 -6.25 12.12 -1.89
C PHE A 127 -5.85 13.41 -1.17
N ASP A 128 -5.70 14.52 -1.89
CA ASP A 128 -5.36 15.83 -1.31
C ASP A 128 -6.59 16.52 -0.71
N SER A 129 -6.98 16.07 0.48
CA SER A 129 -8.05 16.70 1.26
C SER A 129 -7.77 18.16 1.66
N GLY A 130 -6.51 18.61 1.55
CA GLY A 130 -6.09 19.98 1.89
C GLY A 130 -6.06 20.94 0.69
N ASN A 131 -6.28 20.43 -0.53
CA ASN A 131 -6.20 21.17 -1.79
C ASN A 131 -4.91 22.01 -1.93
N ARG A 132 -3.78 21.44 -1.54
CA ARG A 132 -2.44 22.03 -1.65
C ARG A 132 -1.78 21.77 -3.00
N GLY A 133 -2.33 20.84 -3.80
CA GLY A 133 -1.72 20.36 -5.03
C GLY A 133 -0.57 19.38 -4.79
N ALA A 134 -0.47 18.83 -3.58
CA ALA A 134 0.59 17.92 -3.16
C ALA A 134 0.09 16.95 -2.08
N LEU A 135 0.70 15.77 -1.98
CA LEU A 135 0.33 14.74 -1.01
C LEU A 135 1.30 14.70 0.16
N GLU A 136 0.82 14.99 1.37
CA GLU A 136 1.55 14.67 2.59
C GLU A 136 1.71 13.15 2.74
N TYR A 137 2.63 12.71 3.59
CA TYR A 137 2.93 11.28 3.76
C TYR A 137 1.70 10.38 3.98
N PRO A 138 0.72 10.70 4.84
CA PRO A 138 -0.49 9.88 4.97
C PRO A 138 -1.27 9.77 3.65
N GLN A 139 -1.41 10.86 2.91
CA GLN A 139 -2.15 10.90 1.65
C GLN A 139 -1.39 10.13 0.55
N PHE A 140 -0.07 10.27 0.51
CA PHE A 140 0.80 9.50 -0.37
C PHE A 140 0.72 8.00 -0.08
N LEU A 141 0.79 7.59 1.18
CA LEU A 141 0.70 6.18 1.56
C LEU A 141 -0.65 5.59 1.16
N ALA A 142 -1.75 6.35 1.28
CA ALA A 142 -3.06 5.95 0.78
C ALA A 142 -3.08 5.77 -0.74
N ALA A 143 -2.54 6.73 -1.49
CA ALA A 143 -2.44 6.66 -2.95
C ALA A 143 -1.57 5.48 -3.43
N ALA A 144 -0.39 5.30 -2.83
CA ALA A 144 0.53 4.19 -3.14
C ALA A 144 -0.09 2.82 -2.81
N SER A 145 -0.85 2.73 -1.71
CA SER A 145 -1.56 1.50 -1.35
C SER A 145 -2.69 1.18 -2.34
N LEU A 146 -3.41 2.18 -2.85
CA LEU A 146 -4.37 2.01 -3.93
C LEU A 146 -3.69 1.52 -5.22
N CYS A 147 -2.54 2.10 -5.59
CA CYS A 147 -1.74 1.63 -6.73
C CYS A 147 -1.31 0.17 -6.55
N CYS A 148 -0.90 -0.23 -5.34
CA CYS A 148 -0.57 -1.61 -5.01
C CYS A 148 -1.75 -2.57 -5.20
N LEU A 149 -2.95 -2.17 -4.77
CA LEU A 149 -4.17 -2.94 -4.95
C LEU A 149 -4.51 -3.10 -6.44
N ASN A 150 -4.48 -2.00 -7.20
CA ASN A 150 -4.74 -2.01 -8.64
C ASN A 150 -3.72 -2.88 -9.39
N TYR A 151 -2.44 -2.82 -9.03
CA TYR A 151 -1.43 -3.66 -9.64
C TYR A 151 -1.62 -5.14 -9.30
N SER A 152 -2.06 -5.46 -8.09
CA SER A 152 -2.42 -6.84 -7.70
C SER A 152 -3.62 -7.36 -8.49
N ILE A 153 -4.58 -6.50 -8.80
CA ILE A 153 -5.70 -6.79 -9.70
C ILE A 153 -5.19 -7.04 -11.12
N LEU A 154 -4.33 -6.17 -11.66
CA LEU A 154 -3.71 -6.37 -12.98
C LEU A 154 -2.99 -7.72 -13.05
N GLN A 155 -2.19 -8.08 -12.06
CA GLN A 155 -1.52 -9.40 -12.04
C GLN A 155 -2.50 -10.58 -12.05
N LYS A 156 -3.69 -10.41 -11.48
CA LYS A 156 -4.73 -11.46 -11.45
C LYS A 156 -5.47 -11.58 -12.79
N PHE A 157 -5.74 -10.47 -13.46
CA PHE A 157 -6.59 -10.43 -14.67
C PHE A 157 -5.82 -10.21 -15.98
N ASP A 158 -4.51 -9.92 -15.93
CA ASP A 158 -3.58 -9.83 -17.06
C ASP A 158 -2.35 -10.73 -16.80
N PRO A 159 -2.51 -12.06 -16.85
CA PRO A 159 -1.40 -13.00 -16.64
C PRO A 159 -0.30 -12.85 -17.70
N SER A 160 -0.63 -12.31 -18.86
CA SER A 160 0.29 -11.99 -19.96
C SER A 160 1.15 -10.75 -19.72
N GLN A 161 0.88 -9.97 -18.67
CA GLN A 161 1.62 -8.75 -18.32
C GLN A 161 1.68 -7.72 -19.47
N THR A 162 0.58 -7.61 -20.22
CA THR A 162 0.44 -6.63 -21.31
C THR A 162 0.23 -5.20 -20.81
N GLY A 163 -0.13 -5.04 -19.53
CA GLY A 163 -0.57 -3.78 -18.93
C GLY A 163 -2.02 -3.42 -19.27
N ARG A 164 -2.78 -4.34 -19.86
CA ARG A 164 -4.17 -4.13 -20.28
C ARG A 164 -5.03 -5.30 -19.83
N VAL A 165 -6.24 -4.98 -19.38
CA VAL A 165 -7.24 -5.98 -18.99
C VAL A 165 -8.48 -5.78 -19.86
N THR A 166 -8.96 -6.86 -20.45
CA THR A 166 -10.29 -6.92 -21.10
C THR A 166 -11.19 -7.75 -20.22
N LEU A 167 -12.33 -7.18 -19.80
CA LEU A 167 -13.25 -7.79 -18.85
C LEU A 167 -14.65 -7.91 -19.46
N GLY A 168 -15.25 -9.08 -19.33
CA GLY A 168 -16.70 -9.24 -19.41
C GLY A 168 -17.39 -8.73 -18.14
N TYR A 169 -18.72 -8.62 -18.18
CA TYR A 169 -19.53 -8.11 -17.06
C TYR A 169 -19.29 -8.86 -15.75
N ASN A 170 -19.26 -10.20 -15.78
CA ASN A 170 -19.06 -11.01 -14.58
C ASN A 170 -17.67 -10.81 -13.97
N GLU A 171 -16.64 -10.64 -14.81
CA GLU A 171 -15.28 -10.41 -14.34
C GLU A 171 -15.14 -9.01 -13.74
N LEU A 172 -15.83 -8.02 -14.31
CA LEU A 172 -15.95 -6.68 -13.72
C LEU A 172 -16.65 -6.72 -12.35
N CYS A 173 -17.72 -7.50 -12.19
CA CYS A 173 -18.37 -7.71 -10.90
C CYS A 173 -17.43 -8.39 -9.89
N ILE A 174 -16.62 -9.37 -10.30
CA ILE A 174 -15.65 -10.01 -9.42
C ILE A 174 -14.51 -9.04 -9.04
N LEU A 175 -14.07 -8.20 -9.98
CA LEU A 175 -13.06 -7.18 -9.74
C LEU A 175 -13.57 -6.13 -8.75
N SER A 176 -14.82 -5.67 -8.87
CA SER A 176 -15.37 -4.66 -7.96
C SER A 176 -15.44 -5.13 -6.51
N LEU A 177 -15.52 -6.44 -6.26
CA LEU A 177 -15.42 -7.04 -4.92
C LEU A 177 -14.07 -6.82 -4.23
N TRP A 178 -13.08 -6.23 -4.89
CA TRP A 178 -11.81 -5.84 -4.27
C TRP A 178 -11.89 -4.48 -3.56
N PHE A 179 -12.96 -3.71 -3.78
CA PHE A 179 -13.11 -2.36 -3.25
C PHE A 179 -14.24 -2.22 -2.22
N VAL A 180 -14.98 -3.30 -1.96
CA VAL A 180 -16.04 -3.38 -0.93
C VAL A 180 -15.57 -4.12 0.31
#